data_AF-A0A819VRR3-F1
#
_entry.id   AF-A0A819VRR3-F1
#
_cell.length_a   1.000
_cell.length_b   1.000
_cell.length_c   1.000
_cell.angle_alpha   90.00
_cell.angle_beta   90.00
_cell.angle_gamma   90.00
#
_symmetry.space_group_name_H-M   'P 1'
#
loop_
_entity.id
_entity.type
_entity.pdbx_description
1 polymer ?
#
loop_
_entity_poly.entity_id
_entity_poly.type
_entity_poly.pdbx_seq_one_letter_code
_entity_poly.pdbx_strand_id
1 'polypeptide(L)'
;MEQQEKIIKFLAEFFRRDTKRIQGAVLIGSFARGQGSPASDIDIELLITEDELNVDEFTNDIIQLFNQIEESLVIKHTIWLANQRKLALYHGPQVLLTELYLYTQLSQFDKYFLGSRITDLRKCILVDRQNLIRQHLEYILTLPYDDRDGLIGELIATILFQLESTSSARKRCDAYKFYFLSNITLHELVRLAYVLDGRTDQKDNLDPKKLAASIFNTLGIGEDKKLTKEEFIKGCKRTPNLRELFGGGK
;
A
#
# COMPACT_ATOMS: atom_id res chain seq x y z
N MET A 1 -12.19 -8.10 16.27
CA MET A 1 -12.94 -7.06 15.55
C MET A 1 -13.53 -6.04 16.51
N GLU A 2 -14.23 -6.45 17.58
CA GLU A 2 -14.81 -5.50 18.55
C GLU A 2 -13.79 -4.51 19.13
N GLN A 3 -12.57 -4.97 19.46
CA GLN A 3 -11.50 -4.10 19.97
C GLN A 3 -11.01 -3.09 18.93
N GLN A 4 -10.81 -3.48 17.67
CA GLN A 4 -10.39 -2.57 16.61
C GLN A 4 -11.41 -1.48 16.34
N GLU A 5 -12.69 -1.84 16.28
CA GLU A 5 -13.76 -0.86 16.10
C GLU A 5 -13.85 0.12 17.27
N LYS A 6 -13.62 -0.35 18.50
CA LYS A 6 -13.50 0.54 19.68
C LYS A 6 -12.32 1.51 19.52
N ILE A 7 -11.14 1.02 19.15
CA ILE A 7 -9.95 1.86 18.93
C ILE A 7 -10.23 2.93 17.87
N ILE A 8 -10.78 2.54 16.72
CA ILE A 8 -11.14 3.48 15.64
C ILE A 8 -12.13 4.53 16.14
N LYS A 9 -13.14 4.14 16.92
CA LYS A 9 -14.12 5.08 17.51
C LYS A 9 -13.45 6.08 18.46
N PHE A 10 -12.61 5.62 19.38
CA PHE A 10 -11.92 6.49 20.33
C PHE A 10 -10.97 7.46 19.64
N LEU A 11 -10.19 6.98 18.66
CA LEU A 11 -9.32 7.83 17.86
C LEU A 11 -10.12 8.84 17.04
N ALA A 12 -11.21 8.42 16.40
CA ALA A 12 -12.08 9.33 15.65
C ALA A 12 -12.67 10.43 16.57
N GLU A 13 -13.08 10.10 17.79
CA GLU A 13 -13.54 11.10 18.76
C GLU A 13 -12.44 12.06 19.19
N PHE A 14 -11.24 11.55 19.45
CA PHE A 14 -10.06 12.38 19.74
C PHE A 14 -9.76 13.37 18.61
N PHE A 15 -9.71 12.87 17.37
CA PHE A 15 -9.46 13.70 16.19
C PHE A 15 -10.54 14.76 15.96
N ARG A 16 -11.81 14.45 16.30
CA ARG A 16 -12.89 15.45 16.25
C ARG A 16 -12.73 16.55 17.29
N ARG A 17 -12.25 16.21 18.49
CA ARG A 17 -12.04 17.17 19.58
C ARG A 17 -10.81 18.04 19.36
N ASP A 18 -9.76 17.46 18.79
CA ASP A 18 -8.50 18.16 18.51
C ASP A 18 -8.57 19.04 17.26
N THR A 19 -9.29 20.15 17.40
CA THR A 19 -9.53 21.09 16.30
C THR A 19 -8.31 21.93 15.91
N LYS A 20 -7.31 22.00 16.80
CA LYS A 20 -6.13 22.83 16.60
C LYS A 20 -5.08 22.12 15.74
N ARG A 21 -4.90 20.82 15.96
CA ARG A 21 -3.82 20.04 15.33
C ARG A 21 -4.30 19.22 14.13
N ILE A 22 -5.58 18.87 14.07
CA ILE A 22 -6.12 17.94 13.06
C ILE A 22 -7.21 18.60 12.20
N GLN A 23 -6.96 18.66 10.90
CA GLN A 23 -7.90 19.12 9.88
C GLN A 23 -8.80 17.98 9.35
N GLY A 24 -8.27 16.76 9.30
CA GLY A 24 -9.05 15.60 8.92
C GLY A 24 -8.31 14.27 9.11
N ALA A 25 -9.05 13.19 9.00
CA ALA A 25 -8.59 11.83 9.27
C ALA A 25 -9.29 10.82 8.37
N VAL A 26 -8.52 9.91 7.79
CA VAL A 26 -8.97 8.91 6.81
C VAL A 26 -8.45 7.55 7.23
N LEU A 27 -9.36 6.59 7.37
CA LEU A 27 -9.03 5.19 7.58
C LEU A 27 -8.63 4.58 6.24
N ILE A 28 -7.51 3.87 6.18
CA ILE A 28 -7.06 3.14 4.99
C ILE A 28 -6.95 1.63 5.29
N GLY A 29 -6.42 0.85 4.35
CA GLY A 29 -6.17 -0.57 4.60
C GLY A 29 -7.43 -1.44 4.62
N SER A 30 -7.37 -2.57 5.33
CA SER A 30 -8.42 -3.60 5.30
C SER A 30 -9.72 -3.14 5.95
N PHE A 31 -9.65 -2.33 7.00
CA PHE A 31 -10.84 -1.77 7.66
C PHE A 31 -11.58 -0.79 6.76
N ALA A 32 -10.87 0.07 6.03
CA ALA A 32 -11.48 0.98 5.06
C ALA A 32 -12.20 0.24 3.91
N ARG A 33 -11.68 -0.93 3.52
CA ARG A 33 -12.30 -1.83 2.52
C ARG A 33 -13.44 -2.68 3.07
N GLY A 34 -13.72 -2.65 4.38
CA GLY A 34 -14.68 -3.56 5.02
C GLY A 34 -14.24 -5.03 5.03
N GLN A 35 -12.94 -5.29 4.88
CA GLN A 35 -12.32 -6.63 4.90
C GLN A 35 -11.43 -6.82 6.13
N GLY A 36 -11.65 -6.02 7.18
CA GLY A 36 -10.91 -6.13 8.43
C GLY A 36 -11.12 -7.49 9.08
N SER A 37 -10.05 -8.08 9.59
CA SER A 37 -10.06 -9.31 10.38
C SER A 37 -9.54 -9.03 11.79
N PRO A 38 -9.72 -9.94 12.77
CA PRO A 38 -9.12 -9.78 14.09
C PRO A 38 -7.59 -9.64 14.10
N ALA A 39 -6.90 -10.07 13.05
CA ALA A 39 -5.46 -9.93 12.86
C ALA A 39 -5.07 -8.74 11.97
N SER A 40 -6.04 -7.92 11.56
CA SER A 40 -5.76 -6.72 10.77
C SER A 40 -5.27 -5.58 11.65
N ASP A 41 -4.27 -4.88 11.14
CA ASP A 41 -3.80 -3.60 11.66
C ASP A 41 -4.79 -2.48 11.31
N ILE A 42 -4.71 -1.37 12.04
CA ILE A 42 -5.52 -0.18 11.83
C ILE A 42 -4.63 0.91 11.23
N ASP A 43 -4.90 1.29 10.00
CA ASP A 43 -4.12 2.31 9.29
C ASP A 43 -4.93 3.61 9.13
N ILE A 44 -4.42 4.74 9.61
CA ILE A 44 -5.11 6.03 9.54
C ILE A 44 -4.16 7.11 9.03
N GLU A 45 -4.60 7.87 8.03
CA GLU A 45 -3.94 9.07 7.53
C GLU A 45 -4.57 10.32 8.16
N LEU A 46 -3.73 11.20 8.71
CA LEU A 46 -4.11 12.44 9.38
C LEU A 46 -3.61 13.63 8.57
N LEU A 47 -4.52 14.56 8.27
CA LEU A 47 -4.18 15.87 7.76
C LEU A 47 -3.99 16.80 8.97
N ILE A 48 -2.75 17.20 9.22
CA ILE A 48 -2.38 18.08 10.34
C ILE A 48 -2.26 19.53 9.86
N THR A 49 -2.55 20.47 10.75
CA THR A 49 -2.55 21.92 10.46
C THR A 49 -1.15 22.49 10.24
N GLU A 50 -0.15 21.98 10.95
CA GLU A 50 1.21 22.53 10.98
C GLU A 50 2.24 21.42 10.77
N ASP A 51 3.34 21.75 10.10
CA ASP A 51 4.39 20.78 9.78
C ASP A 51 5.19 20.35 11.02
N GLU A 52 5.28 21.24 12.01
CA GLU A 52 6.02 21.07 13.27
C GLU A 52 5.12 20.63 14.43
N LEU A 53 4.20 19.68 14.18
CA LEU A 53 3.47 19.05 15.27
C LEU A 53 4.45 18.44 16.29
N ASN A 54 4.33 18.83 17.55
CA ASN A 54 5.05 18.17 18.65
C ASN A 54 4.50 16.74 18.82
N VAL A 55 5.19 15.77 18.21
CA VAL A 55 4.77 14.37 18.18
C VAL A 55 4.75 13.76 19.59
N ASP A 56 5.65 14.16 20.47
CA ASP A 56 5.70 13.62 21.84
C ASP A 56 4.47 14.07 22.64
N GLU A 57 4.11 15.35 22.56
CA GLU A 57 2.89 15.88 23.18
C GLU A 57 1.64 15.22 22.60
N PHE A 58 1.56 15.12 21.27
CA PHE A 58 0.45 14.47 20.58
C PHE A 58 0.30 12.99 20.99
N THR A 59 1.42 12.27 21.08
CA THR A 59 1.44 10.85 21.48
C THR A 59 1.00 10.69 22.93
N ASN A 60 1.45 11.58 23.83
CA ASN A 60 1.06 11.57 25.24
C ASN A 60 -0.44 11.79 25.42
N ASP A 61 -1.05 12.71 24.65
CA ASP A 61 -2.50 12.94 24.70
C ASP A 61 -3.29 11.68 24.30
N ILE A 62 -2.83 10.97 23.26
CA ILE A 62 -3.44 9.70 22.84
C ILE A 62 -3.26 8.63 23.92
N ILE A 63 -2.07 8.50 24.51
CA ILE A 63 -1.82 7.54 25.60
C ILE A 63 -2.76 7.83 26.79
N GLN A 64 -2.93 9.09 27.17
CA GLN A 64 -3.82 9.48 28.26
C GLN A 64 -5.27 9.12 27.97
N LEU A 65 -5.73 9.29 26.72
CA LEU A 65 -7.06 8.86 26.30
C LEU A 65 -7.25 7.35 26.51
N PHE A 66 -6.29 6.53 26.08
CA PHE A 66 -6.41 5.07 26.17
C PHE A 66 -6.22 4.50 27.58
N ASN A 67 -5.48 5.20 28.44
CA ASN A 67 -5.28 4.81 29.84
C ASN A 67 -6.56 4.88 30.68
N GLN A 68 -7.59 5.61 30.23
CA GLN A 68 -8.84 5.82 30.96
C GLN A 68 -9.95 4.80 30.63
N ILE A 69 -9.68 3.82 29.75
CA ILE A 69 -10.73 2.99 29.13
C ILE A 69 -10.74 1.56 29.71
N GLU A 70 -9.98 0.64 29.09
CA GLU A 70 -9.94 -0.78 29.42
C GLU A 70 -8.50 -1.28 29.24
N GLU A 71 -8.02 -2.14 30.14
CA GLU A 71 -6.64 -2.66 30.10
C GLU A 71 -6.28 -3.33 28.76
N SER A 72 -7.27 -3.93 28.10
CA SER A 72 -7.09 -4.61 26.81
C SER A 72 -6.80 -3.65 25.63
N LEU A 73 -7.06 -2.35 25.80
CA LEU A 73 -6.88 -1.31 24.77
C LEU A 73 -5.75 -0.33 25.10
N VAL A 74 -5.15 -0.43 26.29
CA VAL A 74 -4.05 0.43 26.73
C VAL A 74 -2.88 0.34 25.76
N ILE A 75 -2.30 1.49 25.44
CA ILE A 75 -1.11 1.58 24.60
C ILE A 75 0.10 1.15 25.44
N LYS A 76 0.74 0.04 25.05
CA LYS A 76 1.92 -0.51 25.73
C LYS A 76 3.23 0.05 25.17
N HIS A 77 3.23 0.37 23.89
CA HIS A 77 4.42 0.88 23.21
C HIS A 77 4.04 1.81 22.06
N THR A 78 4.93 2.76 21.78
CA THR A 78 4.79 3.72 20.68
C THR A 78 6.11 3.87 19.95
N ILE A 79 6.08 3.95 18.63
CA ILE A 79 7.28 4.16 17.81
C ILE A 79 7.01 5.31 16.85
N TRP A 80 7.84 6.34 16.91
CA TRP A 80 7.86 7.41 15.92
C TRP A 80 8.90 7.13 14.83
N LEU A 81 8.43 7.03 13.59
CA LEU A 81 9.26 6.86 12.40
C LEU A 81 9.31 8.18 11.64
N ALA A 82 10.22 9.07 12.04
CA ALA A 82 10.35 10.43 11.50
C ALA A 82 10.42 10.47 9.96
N ASN A 83 11.21 9.58 9.35
CA ASN A 83 11.38 9.52 7.88
C ASN A 83 10.09 9.20 7.12
N GLN A 84 9.14 8.52 7.77
CA GLN A 84 7.86 8.14 7.17
C GLN A 84 6.71 9.02 7.67
N ARG A 85 7.00 9.96 8.59
CA ARG A 85 6.02 10.70 9.39
C ARG A 85 4.93 9.78 9.95
N LYS A 86 5.34 8.65 10.52
CA LYS A 86 4.45 7.57 10.96
C LYS A 86 4.61 7.30 12.45
N LEU A 87 3.49 7.31 13.17
CA LEU A 87 3.40 6.93 14.58
C LEU A 87 2.71 5.56 14.69
N ALA A 88 3.43 4.57 15.18
CA ALA A 88 2.89 3.24 15.47
C ALA A 88 2.49 3.14 16.94
N LEU A 89 1.29 2.66 17.22
CA LEU A 89 0.72 2.45 18.55
C LEU A 89 0.42 0.96 18.73
N TYR A 90 0.97 0.37 19.79
CA TYR A 90 0.76 -1.04 20.11
C TYR A 90 -0.19 -1.16 21.30
N HIS A 91 -1.37 -1.73 21.06
CA HIS A 91 -2.46 -1.84 22.03
C HIS A 91 -2.51 -3.22 22.69
N GLY A 92 -2.68 -3.21 24.01
CA GLY A 92 -3.03 -4.37 24.81
C GLY A 92 -1.98 -5.49 24.82
N PRO A 93 -2.32 -6.65 25.42
CA PRO A 93 -1.42 -7.81 25.47
C PRO A 93 -1.29 -8.54 24.13
N GLN A 94 -2.25 -8.34 23.21
CA GLN A 94 -2.24 -8.95 21.88
C GLN A 94 -1.42 -8.15 20.86
N VAL A 95 -0.83 -7.02 21.29
CA VAL A 95 0.07 -6.18 20.49
C VAL A 95 -0.60 -5.75 19.18
N LEU A 96 -1.84 -5.30 19.28
CA LEU A 96 -2.59 -4.83 18.12
C LEU A 96 -1.98 -3.51 17.62
N LEU A 97 -1.70 -3.44 16.33
CA LEU A 97 -1.03 -2.28 15.73
C LEU A 97 -2.02 -1.29 15.15
N THR A 98 -1.88 -0.03 15.55
CA THR A 98 -2.45 1.13 14.87
C THR A 98 -1.33 1.98 14.31
N GLU A 99 -1.37 2.27 13.01
CA GLU A 99 -0.45 3.18 12.33
C GLU A 99 -1.14 4.51 12.01
N LEU A 100 -0.56 5.61 12.48
CA LEU A 100 -1.00 6.97 12.17
C LEU A 100 0.03 7.61 11.24
N TYR A 101 -0.39 8.01 10.05
CA TYR A 101 0.41 8.74 9.08
C TYR A 101 0.09 10.23 9.18
N LEU A 102 1.10 11.08 9.39
CA LEU A 102 0.92 12.50 9.64
C LEU A 102 1.34 13.34 8.44
N TYR A 103 0.36 13.93 7.76
CA TYR A 103 0.54 14.67 6.51
C TYR A 103 0.09 16.11 6.60
N THR A 104 0.81 17.00 5.94
CA THR A 104 0.46 18.43 5.82
C THR A 104 -0.19 18.76 4.49
N GLN A 105 -0.09 17.85 3.51
CA GLN A 105 -0.61 18.05 2.16
C GLN A 105 -1.53 16.90 1.77
N LEU A 106 -2.63 17.23 1.10
CA LEU A 106 -3.62 16.26 0.61
C LEU A 106 -3.03 15.27 -0.41
N SER A 107 -2.08 15.71 -1.25
CA SER A 107 -1.38 14.86 -2.23
C SER A 107 -0.64 13.68 -1.61
N GLN A 108 -0.36 13.72 -0.31
CA GLN A 108 0.32 12.63 0.39
C GLN A 108 -0.63 11.44 0.63
N PHE A 109 -1.94 11.66 0.64
CA PHE A 109 -2.97 10.62 0.79
C PHE A 109 -3.03 9.72 -0.46
N ASP A 110 -2.68 10.27 -1.63
CA ASP A 110 -2.83 9.62 -2.94
C ASP A 110 -2.20 8.23 -2.96
N LYS A 111 -1.00 8.10 -2.39
CA LYS A 111 -0.19 6.87 -2.43
C LYS A 111 -0.93 5.67 -1.82
N TYR A 112 -1.41 5.81 -0.59
CA TYR A 112 -2.05 4.69 0.11
C TYR A 112 -3.54 4.60 -0.19
N PHE A 113 -4.19 5.71 -0.51
CA PHE A 113 -5.59 5.70 -0.95
C PHE A 113 -5.76 4.95 -2.28
N LEU A 114 -4.97 5.27 -3.30
CA LEU A 114 -4.97 4.57 -4.60
C LEU A 114 -4.59 3.10 -4.44
N GLY A 115 -3.57 2.81 -3.64
CA GLY A 115 -3.13 1.44 -3.35
C GLY A 115 -4.17 0.63 -2.57
N SER A 116 -4.96 1.28 -1.72
CA SER A 116 -5.96 0.62 -0.87
C SER A 116 -7.29 0.32 -1.56
N ARG A 117 -7.51 0.82 -2.79
CA ARG A 117 -8.70 0.54 -3.62
C ARG A 117 -10.02 0.76 -2.88
N ILE A 118 -10.09 1.85 -2.13
CA ILE A 118 -11.25 2.20 -1.31
C ILE A 118 -12.34 2.77 -2.23
N THR A 119 -13.52 2.16 -2.23
CA THR A 119 -14.64 2.55 -3.10
C THR A 119 -15.73 3.35 -2.37
N ASP A 120 -15.84 3.21 -1.05
CA ASP A 120 -16.85 3.94 -0.24
C ASP A 120 -16.17 4.95 0.71
N LEU A 121 -16.13 6.21 0.29
CA LEU A 121 -15.56 7.31 1.07
C LEU A 121 -16.28 7.54 2.41
N ARG A 122 -17.56 7.15 2.55
CA ARG A 122 -18.33 7.38 3.79
C ARG A 122 -17.84 6.52 4.95
N LYS A 123 -17.27 5.35 4.67
CA LYS A 123 -16.72 4.44 5.68
C LYS A 123 -15.26 4.74 6.02
N CYS A 124 -14.62 5.51 5.15
CA CYS A 124 -13.20 5.80 5.16
C CYS A 124 -12.90 7.10 5.92
N ILE A 125 -13.67 8.16 5.67
CA ILE A 125 -13.44 9.46 6.30
C ILE A 125 -13.94 9.45 7.75
N LEU A 126 -13.02 9.59 8.70
CA LEU A 126 -13.31 9.67 10.14
C LEU A 126 -13.65 11.11 10.57
N VAL A 127 -12.91 12.08 10.00
CA VAL A 127 -13.04 13.53 10.24
C VAL A 127 -12.73 14.29 8.97
N ASP A 128 -13.57 15.26 8.61
CA ASP A 128 -13.31 16.21 7.53
C ASP A 128 -13.98 17.55 7.86
N ARG A 129 -13.18 18.55 8.24
CA ARG A 129 -13.71 19.82 8.78
C ARG A 129 -14.18 20.79 7.70
N GLN A 130 -13.64 20.69 6.49
CA GLN A 130 -13.91 21.64 5.40
C GLN A 130 -14.30 20.95 4.09
N ASN A 131 -14.62 19.66 4.16
CA ASN A 131 -14.89 18.82 3.00
C ASN A 131 -13.70 18.71 2.02
N LEU A 132 -12.50 19.07 2.47
CA LEU A 132 -11.29 19.12 1.66
C LEU A 132 -10.82 17.70 1.29
N ILE A 133 -10.88 16.80 2.26
CA ILE A 133 -10.49 15.41 2.04
C ILE A 133 -11.48 14.75 1.09
N ARG A 134 -12.78 14.90 1.33
CA ARG A 134 -13.80 14.36 0.43
C ARG A 134 -13.60 14.86 -1.00
N GLN A 135 -13.48 16.17 -1.21
CA GLN A 135 -13.29 16.75 -2.55
C GLN A 135 -12.03 16.21 -3.24
N HIS A 136 -10.91 16.13 -2.50
CA HIS A 136 -9.65 15.60 -3.02
C HIS A 136 -9.76 14.13 -3.41
N LEU A 137 -10.32 13.29 -2.53
CA LEU A 137 -10.48 11.86 -2.81
C LEU A 137 -11.49 11.59 -3.94
N GLU A 138 -12.58 12.35 -4.02
CA GLU A 138 -13.52 12.28 -5.15
C GLU A 138 -12.83 12.66 -6.46
N TYR A 139 -12.02 13.72 -6.47
CA TYR A 139 -11.21 14.10 -7.63
C TYR A 139 -10.25 12.97 -8.05
N ILE A 140 -9.50 12.37 -7.11
CA ILE A 140 -8.61 11.24 -7.40
C ILE A 140 -9.36 10.06 -8.01
N LEU A 141 -10.55 9.73 -7.48
CA LEU A 141 -11.37 8.64 -8.01
C LEU A 141 -11.89 8.93 -9.43
N THR A 142 -12.00 10.21 -9.82
CA THR A 142 -12.38 10.62 -11.18
C THR A 142 -11.22 10.74 -12.15
N LEU A 143 -9.97 10.70 -11.66
CA LEU A 143 -8.81 10.74 -12.54
C LEU A 143 -8.86 9.53 -13.47
N PRO A 144 -8.83 9.73 -14.81
CA PRO A 144 -8.73 8.62 -15.73
C PRO A 144 -7.49 7.82 -15.37
N TYR A 145 -7.66 6.52 -15.20
CA TYR A 145 -6.56 5.60 -14.94
C TYR A 145 -5.76 5.42 -16.23
N ASP A 146 -5.06 6.45 -16.68
CA ASP A 146 -4.20 6.35 -17.86
C ASP A 146 -3.03 7.35 -17.84
N ASP A 147 -1.88 6.80 -17.43
CA ASP A 147 -0.64 6.86 -18.21
C ASP A 147 0.20 5.60 -17.88
N ARG A 148 -0.39 4.40 -18.11
CA ARG A 148 0.23 3.13 -17.69
C ARG A 148 1.50 2.81 -18.47
N ASP A 149 1.69 3.38 -19.66
CA ASP A 149 2.82 3.05 -20.53
C ASP A 149 4.16 3.51 -19.92
N GLY A 150 4.20 4.65 -19.23
CA GLY A 150 5.37 5.13 -18.49
C GLY A 150 5.75 4.20 -17.34
N LEU A 151 4.75 3.83 -16.51
CA LEU A 151 4.93 2.94 -15.37
C LEU A 151 5.33 1.53 -15.80
N ILE A 152 4.67 0.97 -16.83
CA ILE A 152 5.04 -0.33 -17.42
C ILE A 152 6.49 -0.29 -17.92
N GLY A 153 6.87 0.79 -18.60
CA GLY A 153 8.24 0.99 -19.09
C GLY A 153 9.28 1.00 -17.98
N GLU A 154 8.99 1.66 -16.85
CA GLU A 154 9.86 1.73 -15.67
C GLU A 154 9.96 0.39 -14.93
N LEU A 155 8.83 -0.30 -14.71
CA LEU A 155 8.79 -1.61 -14.08
C LEU A 155 9.62 -2.63 -14.88
N ILE A 156 9.46 -2.63 -16.20
CA ILE A 156 10.24 -3.50 -17.09
C ILE A 156 11.73 -3.16 -17.04
N ALA A 157 12.08 -1.87 -17.08
CA ALA A 157 13.49 -1.46 -17.01
C ALA A 157 14.13 -1.92 -15.68
N THR A 158 13.42 -1.75 -14.57
CA THR A 158 13.84 -2.23 -13.26
C THR A 158 14.00 -3.74 -13.24
N ILE A 159 13.03 -4.51 -13.73
CA ILE A 159 13.09 -5.98 -13.79
C ILE A 159 14.33 -6.44 -14.58
N LEU A 160 14.56 -5.89 -15.77
CA LEU A 160 15.70 -6.26 -16.61
C LEU A 160 17.03 -5.94 -15.92
N PHE A 161 17.16 -4.73 -15.36
CA PHE A 161 18.35 -4.32 -14.63
C PHE A 161 18.64 -5.23 -13.43
N GLN A 162 17.60 -5.61 -12.67
CA GLN A 162 17.77 -6.50 -11.52
C GLN A 162 18.13 -7.93 -11.94
N LEU A 163 17.60 -8.44 -13.05
CA LEU A 163 17.98 -9.75 -13.59
C LEU A 163 19.46 -9.79 -14.01
N GLU A 164 19.96 -8.74 -14.68
CA GLU A 164 21.39 -8.62 -15.05
C GLU A 164 22.28 -8.56 -13.80
N SER A 165 21.87 -7.77 -12.81
CA SER A 165 22.56 -7.64 -11.54
C SER A 165 22.57 -8.96 -10.76
N THR A 166 21.49 -9.71 -10.80
CA THR A 166 21.34 -11.04 -10.18
C THR A 166 22.24 -12.06 -10.87
N SER A 167 22.30 -12.07 -12.20
CA SER A 167 23.22 -12.92 -12.98
C SER A 167 24.69 -12.64 -12.61
N SER A 168 25.04 -11.36 -12.48
CA SER A 168 26.38 -10.94 -12.06
C SER A 168 26.71 -11.32 -10.61
N ALA A 169 25.75 -11.20 -9.68
CA ALA A 169 25.91 -11.63 -8.29
C ALA A 169 26.13 -13.16 -8.20
N ARG A 170 25.36 -13.94 -8.96
CA ARG A 170 25.52 -15.39 -9.06
C ARG A 170 26.92 -15.78 -9.55
N LYS A 171 27.42 -15.13 -10.61
CA LYS A 171 28.77 -15.39 -11.15
C LYS A 171 29.88 -15.13 -10.12
N ARG A 172 29.67 -14.19 -9.20
CA ARG A 172 30.60 -13.85 -8.12
C ARG A 172 30.37 -14.67 -6.84
N CYS A 173 29.45 -15.65 -6.87
CA CYS A 173 29.02 -16.43 -5.70
C CYS A 173 28.53 -15.58 -4.52
N ASP A 174 28.04 -14.37 -4.78
CA ASP A 174 27.45 -13.51 -3.76
C ASP A 174 25.98 -13.91 -3.55
N ALA A 175 25.80 -14.94 -2.71
CA ALA A 175 24.49 -15.56 -2.47
C ALA A 175 23.49 -14.61 -1.81
N TYR A 176 23.95 -13.71 -0.93
CA TYR A 176 23.09 -12.74 -0.25
C TYR A 176 22.56 -11.71 -1.23
N LYS A 177 23.46 -11.11 -2.04
CA LYS A 177 23.06 -10.15 -3.07
C LYS A 177 22.17 -10.80 -4.12
N PHE A 178 22.48 -12.03 -4.54
CA PHE A 178 21.62 -12.80 -5.43
C PHE A 178 20.20 -12.96 -4.87
N TYR A 179 20.06 -13.36 -3.60
CA TYR A 179 18.76 -13.54 -2.96
C TYR A 179 17.97 -12.23 -2.86
N PHE A 180 18.63 -11.14 -2.44
CA PHE A 180 17.99 -9.84 -2.29
C PHE A 180 17.47 -9.27 -3.62
N LEU A 181 18.30 -9.29 -4.66
CA LEU A 181 17.93 -8.79 -5.99
C LEU A 181 16.82 -9.64 -6.65
N SER A 182 16.82 -10.95 -6.37
CA SER A 182 15.76 -11.85 -6.82
C SER A 182 14.40 -11.51 -6.21
N ASN A 183 14.35 -11.13 -4.93
CA ASN A 183 13.11 -10.73 -4.27
C ASN A 183 12.55 -9.40 -4.83
N ILE A 184 13.44 -8.44 -5.10
CA ILE A 184 13.04 -7.18 -5.76
C ILE A 184 12.45 -7.48 -7.15
N THR A 185 13.15 -8.30 -7.95
CA THR A 185 12.68 -8.70 -9.29
C THR A 185 11.29 -9.34 -9.23
N LEU A 186 11.06 -10.22 -8.25
CA LEU A 186 9.79 -10.90 -8.04
C LEU A 186 8.67 -9.93 -7.68
N HIS A 187 8.96 -8.97 -6.79
CA HIS A 187 8.02 -7.94 -6.40
C HIS A 187 7.60 -7.07 -7.60
N GLU A 188 8.56 -6.65 -8.43
CA GLU A 188 8.27 -5.85 -9.62
C GLU A 188 7.50 -6.62 -10.69
N LEU A 189 7.75 -7.93 -10.86
CA LEU A 189 6.96 -8.79 -11.75
C LEU A 189 5.49 -8.88 -11.31
N VAL A 190 5.24 -8.98 -10.01
CA VAL A 190 3.88 -8.97 -9.46
C VAL A 190 3.20 -7.61 -9.70
N ARG A 191 3.91 -6.50 -9.45
CA ARG A 191 3.42 -5.14 -9.74
C ARG A 191 3.09 -4.96 -11.21
N LEU A 192 3.96 -5.43 -12.10
CA LEU A 192 3.73 -5.38 -13.55
C LEU A 192 2.46 -6.16 -13.93
N ALA A 193 2.25 -7.36 -13.38
CA ALA A 193 1.04 -8.13 -13.64
C ALA A 193 -0.23 -7.38 -13.20
N TYR A 194 -0.21 -6.75 -12.01
CA TYR A 194 -1.32 -5.93 -11.55
C TYR A 194 -1.64 -4.74 -12.47
N VAL A 195 -0.60 -4.06 -12.97
CA VAL A 195 -0.75 -2.90 -13.87
C VAL A 195 -1.25 -3.34 -15.24
N LEU A 196 -0.81 -4.50 -15.73
CA LEU A 196 -1.25 -5.05 -17.03
C LEU A 196 -2.68 -5.61 -17.00
N ASP A 197 -3.09 -6.19 -15.88
CA ASP A 197 -4.41 -6.82 -15.73
C ASP A 197 -5.54 -5.77 -15.65
N GLY A 198 -5.32 -4.67 -14.94
CA GLY A 198 -6.36 -3.65 -14.74
C GLY A 198 -7.56 -4.12 -13.92
N ARG A 199 -7.67 -5.40 -13.57
CA ARG A 199 -8.69 -5.95 -12.66
C ARG A 199 -8.12 -6.19 -11.26
N THR A 200 -8.17 -5.13 -10.45
CA THR A 200 -9.11 -5.12 -9.34
C THR A 200 -9.14 -6.28 -8.31
N ASP A 201 -9.59 -7.46 -8.74
CA ASP A 201 -10.56 -8.21 -7.92
C ASP A 201 -10.16 -9.65 -7.61
N GLN A 202 -9.10 -10.19 -8.22
CA GLN A 202 -8.68 -11.58 -8.00
C GLN A 202 -7.41 -11.66 -7.16
N LYS A 203 -7.57 -11.93 -5.87
CA LYS A 203 -6.47 -12.13 -4.90
C LYS A 203 -5.71 -13.45 -5.07
N ASP A 204 -6.27 -14.44 -5.77
CA ASP A 204 -5.84 -15.83 -5.65
C ASP A 204 -4.89 -16.34 -6.76
N ASN A 205 -4.57 -15.53 -7.77
CA ASN A 205 -3.71 -15.94 -8.90
C ASN A 205 -2.24 -15.48 -8.79
N LEU A 206 -1.79 -15.06 -7.61
CA LEU A 206 -0.54 -14.31 -7.44
C LEU A 206 0.59 -15.12 -6.82
N ASP A 207 0.67 -16.43 -7.09
CA ASP A 207 1.90 -17.19 -6.79
C ASP A 207 3.02 -16.64 -7.69
N PRO A 208 4.01 -15.91 -7.14
CA PRO A 208 5.00 -15.22 -7.95
C PRO A 208 5.90 -16.20 -8.73
N LYS A 209 6.05 -17.44 -8.24
CA LYS A 209 6.82 -18.48 -8.92
C LYS A 209 6.09 -18.98 -10.17
N LYS A 210 4.78 -19.19 -10.08
CA LYS A 210 3.97 -19.63 -11.23
C LYS A 210 3.86 -18.52 -12.29
N LEU A 211 3.72 -17.28 -11.84
CA LEU A 211 3.69 -16.11 -12.72
C LEU A 211 5.01 -15.91 -13.46
N ALA A 212 6.13 -15.92 -12.75
CA ALA A 212 7.45 -15.82 -13.34
C ALA A 212 7.70 -16.95 -14.36
N ALA A 213 7.41 -18.20 -14.00
CA ALA A 213 7.57 -19.34 -14.90
C ALA A 213 6.73 -19.20 -16.19
N SER A 214 5.50 -18.73 -16.09
CA SER A 214 4.62 -18.48 -17.25
C SER A 214 5.17 -17.41 -18.18
N ILE A 215 5.62 -16.29 -17.62
CA ILE A 215 6.23 -15.18 -18.38
C ILE A 215 7.51 -15.67 -19.08
N PHE A 216 8.44 -16.31 -18.35
CA PHE A 216 9.72 -16.76 -18.91
C PHE A 216 9.58 -17.87 -19.96
N ASN A 217 8.62 -18.80 -19.80
CA ASN A 217 8.36 -19.83 -20.80
C ASN A 217 7.79 -19.25 -22.11
N THR A 218 7.03 -18.15 -22.01
CA THR A 218 6.39 -17.50 -23.17
C THR A 218 7.34 -16.56 -23.91
N LEU A 219 8.34 -16.02 -23.21
CA LEU A 219 9.30 -15.07 -23.76
C LEU A 219 10.27 -15.68 -24.78
N GLY A 220 10.29 -17.02 -24.95
CA GLY A 220 10.99 -17.71 -26.03
C GLY A 220 12.38 -17.14 -26.26
N ILE A 221 13.31 -17.46 -25.36
CA ILE A 221 14.69 -16.95 -25.39
C ILE A 221 15.23 -17.06 -26.82
N GLY A 222 15.50 -15.92 -27.45
CA GLY A 222 16.10 -15.85 -28.78
C GLY A 222 17.47 -16.54 -28.83
N GLU A 223 17.98 -16.80 -30.03
CA GLU A 223 19.23 -17.54 -30.23
C GLU A 223 20.45 -16.92 -29.51
N ASP A 224 20.40 -15.64 -29.17
CA ASP A 224 21.44 -14.89 -28.47
C ASP A 224 21.37 -14.94 -26.93
N LYS A 225 20.33 -15.61 -26.39
CA LYS A 225 20.04 -15.71 -24.95
C LYS A 225 19.86 -14.37 -24.23
N LYS A 226 19.58 -13.30 -24.97
CA LYS A 226 19.29 -11.97 -24.42
C LYS A 226 17.86 -11.61 -24.77
N LEU A 227 17.30 -10.69 -23.99
CA LEU A 227 15.92 -10.28 -24.13
C LEU A 227 15.90 -8.76 -24.12
N THR A 228 15.58 -8.16 -25.26
CA THR A 228 15.44 -6.71 -25.37
C THR A 228 14.15 -6.23 -24.72
N LYS A 229 14.09 -4.94 -24.38
CA LYS A 229 12.90 -4.32 -23.80
C LYS A 229 11.69 -4.48 -24.73
N GLU A 230 11.90 -4.29 -26.03
CA GLU A 230 10.87 -4.41 -27.07
C GLU A 230 10.36 -5.85 -27.20
N GLU A 231 11.25 -6.85 -27.11
CA GLU A 231 10.89 -8.27 -27.13
C GLU A 231 10.13 -8.68 -25.86
N PHE A 232 10.54 -8.18 -24.70
CA PHE A 232 9.83 -8.39 -23.44
C PHE A 232 8.41 -7.82 -23.52
N ILE A 233 8.27 -6.55 -23.95
CA ILE A 233 6.98 -5.88 -24.14
C ILE A 233 6.10 -6.65 -25.13
N LYS A 234 6.66 -7.08 -26.27
CA LYS A 234 5.94 -7.82 -27.31
C LYS A 234 5.50 -9.21 -26.83
N GLY A 235 6.32 -9.88 -26.03
CA GLY A 235 6.00 -11.16 -25.40
C GLY A 235 4.86 -11.05 -24.38
N CYS A 236 4.91 -10.03 -23.51
CA CYS A 236 3.83 -9.72 -22.57
C CYS A 236 2.50 -9.39 -23.29
N LYS A 237 2.57 -8.73 -24.46
CA LYS A 237 1.38 -8.38 -25.28
C LYS A 237 0.82 -9.55 -26.11
N ARG A 238 1.61 -10.60 -26.37
CA ARG A 238 1.26 -11.73 -27.25
C ARG A 238 0.64 -12.94 -26.55
N THR A 239 0.46 -12.91 -25.23
CA THR A 239 -0.08 -14.06 -24.47
C THR A 239 -1.61 -14.17 -24.64
N PRO A 240 -2.14 -15.26 -25.25
CA PRO A 240 -3.58 -15.50 -25.33
C PRO A 240 -4.21 -15.87 -23.96
N ASN A 241 -3.43 -16.42 -23.02
CA ASN A 241 -3.91 -16.87 -21.71
C ASN A 241 -4.19 -15.74 -20.69
N LEU A 242 -3.72 -14.51 -20.93
CA LEU A 242 -4.08 -13.37 -20.07
C LEU A 242 -5.44 -12.76 -20.46
N ARG A 243 -5.91 -12.96 -21.70
CA ARG A 243 -7.25 -12.52 -22.14
C ARG A 243 -8.37 -13.48 -21.71
N GLU A 244 -8.10 -14.79 -21.65
CA GLU A 244 -9.12 -15.81 -21.35
C GLU A 244 -9.47 -15.92 -19.85
N LEU A 245 -8.59 -15.50 -18.94
CA LEU A 245 -8.87 -15.45 -17.50
C LEU A 245 -9.87 -14.36 -17.09
N PHE A 246 -10.16 -13.40 -17.99
CA PHE A 246 -10.97 -12.22 -17.68
C PHE A 246 -12.32 -12.16 -18.41
N GLY A 247 -12.81 -13.27 -18.96
CA GLY A 247 -14.20 -13.35 -19.44
C GLY A 247 -14.49 -12.40 -20.59
N GLY A 248 -14.24 -12.88 -21.81
CA GLY A 248 -14.58 -12.20 -23.06
C GLY A 248 -14.72 -13.21 -24.19
N GLY A 249 -15.52 -14.25 -23.97
CA GLY A 249 -15.99 -15.10 -25.04
C GLY A 249 -17.18 -14.45 -25.71
N LYS A 250 -16.94 -13.84 -26.88
CA LYS A 250 -17.90 -13.20 -27.80
C LYS A 250 -18.76 -12.06 -27.25
#